data_AF-A0A067SYY7-F1
#
_entry.id   AF-A0A067SYY7-F1
#
_cell.length_a   1.000
_cell.length_b   1.000
_cell.length_c   1.000
_cell.angle_alpha   90.00
_cell.angle_beta   90.00
_cell.angle_gamma   90.00
#
_symmetry.space_group_name_H-M   'P 1'
#
loop_
_entity.id
_entity.type
_entity.pdbx_description
1 polymer ?
#
loop_
_entity_poly.entity_id
_entity_poly.type
_entity_poly.pdbx_seq_one_letter_code
_entity_poly.pdbx_strand_id
1 'polypeptide(L)'
;MNPPLDGSLDEVQASYAVSLTWVACFVVLLYDTISKFPLEIDLIWRAPWTPVKVVYLYLRYMGLVQACVYATSESVNIPLSRVSLTRHFQPPQWFRFPSKCRLVFIFGLSIGSPMILISAVNGVMGLRLYALYGRTYKVLCFLSAIFLSETIIHLVTAVRIGIPLVKATYLAPPDIPILGCLTAPDSLKGAVLAW
;
A
#
# COMPACT_ATOMS: atom_id res chain seq x y z
N MET A 1 -1.10 -26.76 -27.29
CA MET A 1 -0.64 -27.46 -26.08
C MET A 1 -1.26 -26.71 -24.92
N ASN A 2 -2.32 -27.26 -24.31
CA ASN A 2 -3.06 -26.55 -23.27
C ASN A 2 -2.24 -26.63 -21.96
N PRO A 3 -2.04 -25.51 -21.25
CA PRO A 3 -1.38 -25.54 -19.96
C PRO A 3 -2.20 -26.37 -18.96
N PRO A 4 -1.54 -27.01 -17.98
CA PRO A 4 -2.22 -27.78 -16.96
C PRO A 4 -3.10 -26.85 -16.10
N LEU A 5 -4.32 -27.30 -15.83
CA LEU A 5 -5.42 -26.49 -15.27
C LEU A 5 -5.24 -26.21 -13.76
N ASP A 6 -4.44 -27.03 -13.09
CA ASP A 6 -4.15 -26.97 -11.66
C ASP A 6 -3.48 -25.65 -11.23
N GLY A 7 -2.47 -25.19 -11.96
CA GLY A 7 -1.75 -23.96 -11.62
C GLY A 7 -2.62 -22.69 -11.60
N SER A 8 -3.68 -22.65 -12.42
CA SER A 8 -4.55 -21.47 -12.49
C SER A 8 -5.45 -21.27 -11.27
N LEU A 9 -5.79 -22.35 -10.56
CA LEU A 9 -6.67 -22.28 -9.39
C LEU A 9 -5.95 -21.70 -8.17
N ASP A 10 -4.69 -22.10 -7.97
CA ASP A 10 -3.86 -21.65 -6.85
C ASP A 10 -3.56 -20.14 -6.93
N GLU A 11 -3.33 -19.62 -8.14
CA GLU A 11 -3.13 -18.17 -8.37
C GLU A 11 -4.37 -17.35 -8.00
N VAL A 12 -5.56 -17.85 -8.30
CA VAL A 12 -6.83 -17.17 -7.98
C VAL A 12 -7.05 -17.14 -6.46
N GLN A 13 -6.76 -18.25 -5.77
CA GLN A 13 -6.90 -18.31 -4.31
C GLN A 13 -5.94 -17.36 -3.60
N ALA A 14 -4.69 -17.29 -4.07
CA ALA A 14 -3.69 -16.35 -3.53
C ALA A 14 -4.14 -14.89 -3.67
N SER A 15 -4.67 -14.51 -4.83
CA SER A 15 -5.19 -13.16 -5.06
C SER A 15 -6.35 -12.82 -4.10
N TYR A 16 -7.27 -13.74 -3.89
CA TYR A 16 -8.40 -13.53 -2.97
C TYR A 16 -7.96 -13.36 -1.51
N ALA A 17 -7.00 -14.16 -1.06
CA ALA A 17 -6.43 -14.05 0.28
C ALA A 17 -5.77 -12.68 0.52
N VAL A 18 -5.07 -12.14 -0.49
CA VAL A 18 -4.45 -10.82 -0.41
C VAL A 18 -5.52 -9.73 -0.30
N SER A 19 -6.54 -9.74 -1.14
CA SER A 19 -7.61 -8.72 -1.09
C SER A 19 -8.38 -8.75 0.23
N LEU A 20 -8.69 -9.94 0.77
CA LEU A 20 -9.29 -10.07 2.11
C LEU A 20 -8.37 -9.52 3.21
N THR A 21 -7.07 -9.80 3.12
CA THR A 21 -6.08 -9.31 4.08
C THR A 21 -6.04 -7.79 4.08
N TRP A 22 -6.05 -7.14 2.92
CA TRP A 22 -6.09 -5.68 2.82
C TRP A 22 -7.34 -5.06 3.46
N VAL A 23 -8.51 -5.65 3.23
CA VAL A 23 -9.77 -5.18 3.85
C VAL A 23 -9.72 -5.36 5.36
N ALA A 24 -9.23 -6.50 5.86
CA ALA A 24 -9.06 -6.74 7.29
C ALA A 24 -8.07 -5.74 7.91
N CYS A 25 -6.91 -5.52 7.28
CA CYS A 25 -5.93 -4.51 7.70
C CYS A 25 -6.53 -3.11 7.74
N PHE A 26 -7.32 -2.73 6.73
CA PHE A 26 -8.01 -1.44 6.71
C PHE A 26 -8.96 -1.28 7.90
N VAL A 27 -9.80 -2.29 8.17
CA VAL A 27 -10.74 -2.25 9.30
C VAL A 27 -10.00 -2.13 10.63
N VAL A 28 -8.92 -2.89 10.82
CA VAL A 28 -8.10 -2.83 12.04
C VAL A 28 -7.43 -1.47 12.20
N LEU A 29 -6.83 -0.92 11.15
CA LEU A 29 -6.18 0.41 11.18
C LEU A 29 -7.19 1.54 11.43
N LEU A 30 -8.37 1.43 10.83
CA LEU A 30 -9.47 2.37 11.03
C LEU A 30 -9.93 2.33 12.49
N TYR A 31 -10.14 1.14 13.05
CA TYR A 31 -10.53 0.97 14.45
C TYR A 31 -9.48 1.53 15.42
N ASP A 32 -8.19 1.23 15.21
CA ASP A 32 -7.12 1.78 16.06
C ASP A 32 -7.05 3.31 15.98
N THR A 33 -7.27 3.87 14.78
CA THR A 33 -7.31 5.33 14.57
C THR A 33 -8.48 5.98 15.29
N ILE A 34 -9.69 5.44 15.15
CA ILE A 34 -10.87 5.97 15.84
C ILE A 34 -10.70 5.87 17.36
N SER A 35 -10.17 4.76 17.86
CA SER A 35 -10.00 4.54 19.30
C SER A 35 -8.99 5.49 19.94
N LYS A 36 -7.91 5.84 19.23
CA LYS A 36 -6.87 6.76 19.74
C LYS A 36 -7.11 8.23 19.42
N PHE A 37 -8.04 8.52 18.51
CA PHE A 37 -8.38 9.88 18.08
C PHE A 37 -8.65 10.88 19.22
N PRO A 38 -9.45 10.58 20.27
CA PRO A 38 -9.70 11.56 21.33
C PRO A 38 -8.42 11.93 22.09
N LEU A 39 -7.57 10.94 22.40
CA LEU A 39 -6.29 11.18 23.07
C LEU A 39 -5.33 11.98 22.19
N GLU A 40 -5.35 11.74 20.88
CA GLU A 40 -4.53 12.51 19.93
C GLU A 40 -4.93 13.98 19.86
N ILE A 41 -6.23 14.28 19.90
CA ILE A 41 -6.71 15.66 19.91
C ILE A 41 -6.13 16.41 21.11
N ASP A 42 -6.18 15.82 22.29
CA ASP A 42 -5.72 16.48 23.50
C ASP A 42 -4.20 16.62 23.56
N LEU A 43 -3.45 15.58 23.18
CA LEU A 43 -1.99 15.56 23.30
C LEU A 43 -1.26 16.15 22.10
N ILE A 44 -1.71 15.83 20.89
CA ILE A 44 -0.98 16.13 19.65
C ILE A 44 -1.52 17.40 19.02
N TRP A 45 -2.83 17.55 18.87
CA TRP A 45 -3.39 18.68 18.15
C TRP A 45 -3.20 20.00 18.90
N ARG A 46 -3.31 20.00 20.23
CA ARG A 46 -3.05 21.18 21.08
C ARG A 46 -1.57 21.56 21.21
N ALA A 47 -0.64 20.63 20.99
CA ALA A 47 0.79 20.89 21.06
C ALA A 47 1.28 21.76 19.88
N PRO A 48 2.32 22.59 20.06
CA PRO A 48 2.92 23.37 18.98
C PRO A 48 3.41 22.46 17.84
N TRP A 49 3.45 23.00 16.62
CA TRP A 49 3.89 22.27 15.44
C TRP A 49 5.39 21.95 15.54
N THR A 50 5.70 20.68 15.78
CA THR A 50 7.05 20.14 15.71
C THR A 50 7.21 19.29 14.44
N PRO A 51 8.43 19.16 13.88
CA PRO A 51 8.65 18.29 12.72
C PRO A 51 8.29 16.84 13.01
N VAL A 52 8.49 16.38 14.26
CA VAL A 52 8.09 15.03 14.70
C VAL A 52 6.57 14.85 14.62
N LYS A 53 5.78 15.88 14.95
CA LYS A 53 4.32 15.87 14.80
C LYS A 53 3.91 15.70 13.33
N VAL A 54 4.57 16.40 12.41
CA VAL A 54 4.28 16.28 10.97
C VAL A 54 4.57 14.86 10.48
N VAL A 55 5.73 14.30 10.83
CA VAL A 55 6.10 12.92 10.43
C VAL A 55 5.13 11.91 11.04
N TYR A 56 4.73 12.09 12.30
CA TYR A 56 3.76 11.23 12.95
C TYR A 56 2.39 11.25 12.25
N LEU A 57 1.85 12.46 11.99
CA LEU A 57 0.58 12.62 11.29
C LEU A 57 0.68 12.05 9.86
N TYR A 58 1.78 12.33 9.14
CA TYR A 58 2.00 11.77 7.81
C TYR A 58 1.96 10.24 7.84
N LEU A 59 2.77 9.59 8.68
CA LEU A 59 2.82 8.13 8.78
C LEU A 59 1.44 7.52 9.09
N ARG A 60 0.69 8.14 10.01
CA ARG A 60 -0.60 7.61 10.46
C ARG A 60 -1.70 7.76 9.41
N TYR A 61 -1.88 8.97 8.91
CA TYR A 61 -2.98 9.26 7.98
C TYR A 61 -2.68 8.73 6.57
N MET A 62 -1.43 8.71 6.13
CA MET A 62 -1.07 8.13 4.84
C MET A 62 -1.29 6.62 4.81
N GLY A 63 -0.95 5.89 5.88
CA GLY A 63 -1.23 4.45 5.97
C GLY A 63 -2.72 4.14 5.86
N LEU A 64 -3.57 4.96 6.50
CA LEU A 64 -5.02 4.80 6.45
C LEU A 64 -5.59 5.14 5.05
N VAL A 65 -5.11 6.22 4.43
CA VAL A 65 -5.46 6.57 3.04
C VAL A 65 -5.05 5.47 2.08
N GLN A 66 -3.84 4.93 2.23
CA GLN A 66 -3.32 3.84 1.42
C GLN A 66 -4.18 2.58 1.56
N ALA A 67 -4.45 2.14 2.79
CA ALA A 67 -5.30 0.98 3.06
C ALA A 67 -6.72 1.17 2.49
N CYS A 68 -7.26 2.39 2.56
CA CYS A 68 -8.54 2.73 1.96
C CYS A 68 -8.50 2.64 0.42
N VAL A 69 -7.46 3.18 -0.22
CA VAL A 69 -7.29 3.11 -1.68
C VAL A 69 -7.18 1.66 -2.15
N TYR A 70 -6.41 0.82 -1.46
CA TYR A 70 -6.29 -0.61 -1.81
C TYR A 70 -7.58 -1.39 -1.54
N ALA A 71 -8.24 -1.15 -0.40
CA ALA A 71 -9.52 -1.79 -0.12
C ALA A 71 -10.58 -1.41 -1.16
N THR A 72 -10.65 -0.13 -1.54
CA THR A 72 -11.63 0.36 -2.51
C THR A 72 -11.29 -0.05 -3.96
N SER A 73 -10.03 -0.14 -4.35
CA SER A 73 -9.66 -0.60 -5.70
C SER A 73 -10.10 -2.05 -5.96
N GLU A 74 -10.07 -2.89 -4.93
CA GLU A 74 -10.47 -4.30 -5.00
C GLU A 74 -11.98 -4.50 -4.81
N SER A 75 -12.65 -3.60 -4.06
CA SER A 75 -14.08 -3.74 -3.72
C SER A 75 -15.05 -3.35 -4.83
N VAL A 76 -14.60 -2.69 -5.91
CA VAL A 76 -15.51 -1.99 -6.84
C VAL A 76 -16.33 -2.90 -7.76
N ASN A 77 -16.06 -4.22 -7.84
CA ASN A 77 -16.81 -5.05 -8.79
C ASN A 77 -17.15 -6.46 -8.29
N ILE A 78 -17.61 -6.63 -7.05
CA ILE A 78 -18.35 -7.85 -6.71
C ILE A 78 -19.64 -7.83 -7.57
N PRO A 79 -19.87 -8.77 -8.51
CA PRO A 79 -21.17 -8.89 -9.13
C PRO A 79 -22.15 -9.30 -8.03
N LEU A 80 -22.93 -8.33 -7.56
CA LEU A 80 -24.00 -8.48 -6.57
C LEU A 80 -25.14 -9.38 -7.06
N SER A 81 -24.92 -10.16 -8.11
CA SER A 81 -25.86 -11.08 -8.74
C SER A 81 -26.21 -12.29 -7.89
N ARG A 82 -25.49 -12.56 -6.78
CA ARG A 82 -25.78 -13.72 -5.90
C ARG A 82 -26.26 -13.39 -4.48
N VAL A 83 -26.31 -12.12 -4.08
CA VAL A 83 -26.88 -11.71 -2.79
C VAL A 83 -28.23 -11.04 -3.02
N SER A 84 -29.30 -11.86 -3.05
CA SER A 84 -30.69 -11.39 -3.24
C SER A 84 -31.27 -10.60 -2.05
N LEU A 85 -30.48 -10.17 -1.06
CA LEU A 85 -31.05 -9.67 0.21
C LEU A 85 -30.97 -8.15 0.48
N THR A 86 -30.35 -7.31 -0.36
CA THR A 86 -30.35 -5.85 -0.13
C THR A 86 -30.40 -5.05 -1.43
N ARG A 87 -31.59 -4.90 -2.01
CA ARG A 87 -31.87 -4.13 -3.24
C ARG A 87 -31.80 -2.59 -3.10
N HIS A 88 -31.41 -2.02 -1.96
CA HIS A 88 -31.55 -0.56 -1.73
C HIS A 88 -30.29 0.24 -1.40
N PHE A 89 -29.11 -0.38 -1.32
CA PHE A 89 -27.87 0.38 -1.17
C PHE A 89 -27.20 0.54 -2.55
N GLN A 90 -27.72 1.46 -3.35
CA GLN A 90 -26.94 1.99 -4.48
C GLN A 90 -25.83 2.84 -3.88
N PRO A 91 -24.54 2.43 -3.97
CA PRO A 91 -23.48 3.33 -3.57
C PRO A 91 -23.58 4.59 -4.44
N PRO A 92 -23.52 5.78 -3.84
CA PRO A 92 -23.61 7.03 -4.57
C PRO A 92 -22.55 7.13 -5.68
N GLN A 93 -22.91 7.79 -6.78
CA GLN A 93 -22.24 7.71 -8.09
C GLN A 93 -20.83 8.31 -8.12
N TRP A 94 -20.49 9.17 -7.16
CA TRP A 94 -19.14 9.73 -6.94
C TRP A 94 -18.06 8.71 -6.56
N PHE A 95 -18.42 7.45 -6.24
CA PHE A 95 -17.47 6.38 -5.90
C PHE A 95 -17.03 5.52 -7.10
N ARG A 96 -17.50 5.83 -8.32
CA ARG A 96 -17.13 5.09 -9.53
C ARG A 96 -15.80 5.64 -10.09
N PHE A 97 -14.68 5.17 -9.55
CA PHE A 97 -13.35 5.49 -10.06
C PHE A 97 -13.15 4.92 -11.48
N PRO A 98 -12.94 5.75 -12.53
CA PRO A 98 -12.78 5.26 -13.89
C PRO A 98 -11.35 4.78 -14.17
N SER A 99 -11.22 3.52 -14.60
CA SER A 99 -10.43 3.07 -15.77
C SER A 99 -9.02 3.63 -16.03
N LYS A 100 -8.20 3.81 -14.99
CA LYS A 100 -6.74 3.76 -15.17
C LYS A 100 -6.17 2.90 -14.02
N CYS A 101 -6.14 1.57 -14.19
CA CYS A 101 -5.27 0.67 -13.39
C CYS A 101 -3.88 1.31 -13.16
N ARG A 102 -3.38 1.97 -14.21
CA ARG A 102 -2.16 2.76 -14.22
C ARG A 102 -2.05 3.83 -13.12
N LEU A 103 -3.13 4.54 -12.78
CA LEU A 103 -3.10 5.64 -11.82
C LEU A 103 -3.07 5.12 -10.38
N VAL A 104 -3.83 4.05 -10.09
CA VAL A 104 -3.76 3.32 -8.81
C VAL A 104 -2.36 2.73 -8.61
N PHE A 105 -1.81 2.10 -9.65
CA PHE A 105 -0.43 1.60 -9.60
C PHE A 105 0.61 2.69 -9.41
N ILE A 106 0.50 3.82 -10.13
CA ILE A 106 1.42 4.96 -9.94
C ILE A 106 1.30 5.53 -8.53
N PHE A 107 0.08 5.66 -8.01
CA PHE A 107 -0.14 6.17 -6.66
C PHE A 107 0.42 5.23 -5.59
N GLY A 108 0.19 3.93 -5.73
CA GLY A 108 0.73 2.89 -4.85
C GLY A 108 2.26 2.74 -4.95
N LEU A 109 2.85 2.96 -6.12
CA LEU A 109 4.30 2.92 -6.30
C LEU A 109 5.01 4.22 -5.85
N SER A 110 4.33 5.36 -5.95
CA SER A 110 4.95 6.67 -5.72
C SER A 110 4.67 7.23 -4.33
N ILE A 111 3.42 7.63 -4.03
CA ILE A 111 3.11 8.46 -2.86
C ILE A 111 2.66 7.60 -1.67
N GLY A 112 1.91 6.53 -1.95
CA GLY A 112 1.44 5.57 -0.95
C GLY A 112 2.27 4.29 -0.93
N SER A 113 3.56 4.35 -1.29
CA SER A 113 4.37 3.13 -1.26
C SER A 113 4.71 2.76 0.18
N PRO A 114 4.56 1.48 0.58
CA PRO A 114 5.04 1.01 1.88
C PRO A 114 6.54 1.30 2.07
N MET A 115 7.30 1.45 0.98
CA MET A 115 8.72 1.83 1.02
C MET A 115 8.94 3.21 1.66
N ILE A 116 8.08 4.19 1.38
CA ILE A 116 8.20 5.54 1.98
C ILE A 116 7.87 5.48 3.46
N LEU A 117 6.86 4.71 3.85
CA LEU A 117 6.50 4.52 5.25
C LEU A 117 7.63 3.82 6.02
N ILE A 118 8.19 2.74 5.48
CA ILE A 118 9.33 2.01 6.07
C ILE A 118 10.54 2.93 6.19
N SER A 119 10.88 3.66 5.12
CA SER A 119 11.98 4.63 5.13
C SER A 119 11.75 5.72 6.17
N ALA A 120 10.55 6.29 6.26
CA ALA A 120 10.24 7.29 7.28
C ALA A 120 10.34 6.72 8.71
N VAL A 121 9.91 5.48 8.95
CA VAL A 121 10.07 4.80 10.25
C VAL A 121 11.55 4.59 10.59
N ASN A 122 12.35 4.09 9.62
CA ASN A 122 13.79 3.90 9.78
C ASN A 122 14.51 5.23 10.04
N GLY A 123 14.09 6.31 9.37
CA GLY A 123 14.59 7.66 9.60
C GLY A 123 14.31 8.15 11.02
N VAL A 124 13.09 7.97 11.53
CA VAL A 124 12.74 8.33 12.93
C VAL A 124 13.53 7.50 13.93
N MET A 125 13.68 6.19 13.68
CA MET A 125 14.49 5.31 14.52
C MET A 125 15.97 5.74 14.55
N GLY A 126 16.53 6.08 13.39
CA GLY A 126 17.89 6.61 13.27
C GLY A 126 18.08 7.93 14.02
N LEU A 127 17.13 8.86 13.90
CA LEU A 127 17.15 10.13 14.64
C LEU A 127 17.12 9.92 16.16
N ARG A 128 16.30 8.97 16.64
CA ARG A 128 16.26 8.62 18.07
C ARG A 128 17.58 8.03 18.54
N LEU A 129 18.18 7.14 17.76
CA LEU A 129 19.48 6.56 18.07
C LEU A 129 20.58 7.63 18.15
N TYR A 130 20.55 8.59 17.22
CA TYR A 130 21.46 9.73 17.23
C TYR A 130 21.33 10.60 18.49
N ALA A 131 20.11 10.82 18.97
CA ALA A 131 19.87 11.53 20.22
C ALA A 131 20.42 10.76 21.43
N LEU A 132 20.29 9.43 21.44
CA LEU A 132 20.78 8.57 22.52
C LEU A 132 22.33 8.52 22.56
N TYR A 133 22.99 8.59 21.40
CA TYR A 133 24.46 8.55 21.27
C TYR A 133 25.18 9.89 21.52
N GLY A 134 24.55 10.81 22.25
CA GLY A 134 25.17 12.08 22.65
C GLY A 134 25.47 13.01 21.47
N ARG A 135 24.70 12.93 20.38
CA ARG A 135 24.74 13.86 19.24
C ARG A 135 26.10 13.94 18.52
N THR A 136 26.90 12.88 18.54
CA THR A 136 28.22 12.86 17.88
C THR A 136 28.11 12.84 16.35
N TYR A 137 28.82 13.74 15.66
CA TYR A 137 28.73 13.89 14.18
C TYR A 137 29.19 12.64 13.42
N LYS A 138 30.09 11.84 14.00
CA LYS A 138 30.55 10.56 13.43
C LYS A 138 29.40 9.57 13.29
N VAL A 139 28.55 9.47 14.32
CA VAL A 139 27.38 8.60 14.32
C VAL A 139 26.33 9.10 13.33
N LEU A 140 26.15 10.42 13.23
CA LEU A 140 25.22 10.99 12.24
C LEU A 140 25.64 10.67 10.80
N CYS A 141 26.92 10.81 10.48
CA CYS A 141 27.45 10.48 9.14
C CYS A 141 27.29 9.00 8.81
N PHE A 142 27.54 8.13 9.79
CA PHE A 142 27.34 6.68 9.62
C PHE A 142 25.85 6.33 9.40
N LEU A 143 24.95 6.86 10.23
CA LEU A 143 23.52 6.62 10.10
C LEU A 143 22.93 7.20 8.81
N SER A 144 23.37 8.39 8.41
CA SER A 144 22.93 8.98 7.14
C SER A 144 23.42 8.17 5.94
N ALA A 145 24.64 7.63 5.98
CA ALA A 145 25.16 6.77 4.92
C ALA A 145 24.32 5.49 4.75
N ILE A 146 23.94 4.84 5.86
CA ILE A 146 23.05 3.67 5.84
C ILE A 146 21.66 4.04 5.32
N PHE A 147 21.11 5.16 5.79
CA PHE A 147 19.79 5.60 5.35
C PHE A 147 19.74 5.94 3.86
N LEU A 148 20.79 6.58 3.35
CA LEU A 148 20.91 6.89 1.93
C LEU A 148 21.10 5.63 1.09
N SER A 149 21.91 4.66 1.54
CA SER A 149 22.08 3.41 0.80
C SER A 149 20.78 2.61 0.73
N GLU A 150 20.02 2.55 1.82
CA GLU A 150 18.69 1.92 1.85
C GLU A 150 17.71 2.63 0.88
N THR A 151 17.67 3.96 0.92
CA THR A 151 16.80 4.75 0.04
C THR A 151 17.16 4.54 -1.43
N ILE A 152 18.45 4.47 -1.76
CA ILE A 152 18.92 4.21 -3.13
C ILE A 152 18.51 2.80 -3.58
N ILE A 153 18.71 1.78 -2.74
CA ILE A 153 18.34 0.40 -3.06
C ILE A 153 16.83 0.31 -3.32
N HIS A 154 16.00 0.92 -2.47
CA HIS A 154 14.55 0.96 -2.65
C HIS A 154 14.16 1.69 -3.94
N LEU A 155 14.76 2.84 -4.25
CA LEU A 155 14.47 3.59 -5.47
C LEU A 155 14.84 2.79 -6.71
N VAL A 156 16.02 2.16 -6.73
CA VAL A 156 16.48 1.34 -7.85
C VAL A 156 15.53 0.16 -8.06
N THR A 157 15.14 -0.52 -6.98
CA THR A 157 14.20 -1.66 -7.03
C THR A 157 12.84 -1.22 -7.56
N ALA A 158 12.30 -0.10 -7.05
CA ALA A 158 11.04 0.45 -7.50
C ALA A 158 11.04 0.84 -8.99
N VAL A 159 12.13 1.42 -9.50
CA VAL A 159 12.24 1.80 -10.92
C VAL A 159 12.44 0.57 -11.81
N ARG A 160 13.34 -0.34 -11.41
CA ARG A 160 13.69 -1.52 -12.20
C ARG A 160 12.53 -2.50 -12.34
N ILE A 161 11.71 -2.63 -11.29
CA ILE A 161 10.60 -3.60 -11.25
C ILE A 161 9.28 -2.92 -11.55
N GLY A 162 9.05 -1.69 -11.05
CA GLY A 162 7.78 -1.00 -11.22
C GLY A 162 7.46 -0.65 -12.67
N ILE A 163 8.44 -0.20 -13.47
CA ILE A 163 8.21 0.14 -14.88
C ILE A 163 7.76 -1.08 -15.72
N PRO A 164 8.48 -2.22 -15.72
CA PRO A 164 8.02 -3.38 -16.48
C PRO A 164 6.70 -3.93 -15.93
N LEU A 165 6.49 -3.89 -14.61
CA LEU A 165 5.25 -4.34 -13.99
C LEU A 165 4.05 -3.52 -14.50
N VAL A 166 4.14 -2.19 -14.50
CA VAL A 166 3.06 -1.32 -15.00
C VAL A 166 2.80 -1.55 -16.50
N LYS A 167 3.84 -1.82 -17.30
CA LYS A 167 3.67 -2.14 -18.72
C LYS A 167 3.04 -3.53 -18.96
N ALA A 168 3.28 -4.46 -18.04
CA ALA A 168 2.74 -5.81 -18.09
C ALA A 168 1.32 -5.92 -17.51
N THR A 169 0.76 -4.85 -16.94
CA THR A 169 -0.63 -4.83 -16.48
C THR A 169 -1.60 -4.75 -17.65
N TYR A 170 -2.54 -5.69 -17.69
CA TYR A 170 -3.65 -5.70 -18.63
C TYR A 170 -4.99 -5.88 -17.89
N LEU A 171 -6.06 -5.43 -18.54
CA LEU A 171 -7.42 -5.65 -18.05
C LEU A 171 -7.79 -7.12 -18.28
N ALA A 172 -8.36 -7.76 -17.26
CA ALA A 172 -8.91 -9.10 -17.41
C ALA A 172 -10.03 -9.09 -18.47
N PRO A 173 -10.06 -10.05 -19.40
CA PRO A 173 -11.14 -10.19 -20.36
C PRO A 173 -12.48 -10.46 -19.63
N PRO A 174 -13.62 -10.00 -20.19
CA PRO A 174 -14.92 -10.01 -19.51
C PRO A 174 -15.51 -11.42 -19.28
N ASP A 175 -14.97 -12.45 -19.92
CA ASP A 175 -15.53 -13.82 -19.89
C ASP A 175 -15.09 -14.65 -18.67
N ILE A 176 -14.14 -14.14 -17.86
CA ILE A 176 -13.68 -14.78 -16.64
C ILE A 176 -14.07 -13.94 -15.41
N PRO A 177 -14.61 -14.55 -14.34
CA PRO A 177 -14.99 -13.84 -13.12
C PRO A 177 -13.77 -13.50 -12.25
N ILE A 178 -12.65 -13.13 -12.87
CA ILE A 178 -11.43 -12.66 -12.19
C ILE A 178 -11.42 -11.14 -12.38
N LEU A 179 -11.55 -10.41 -11.29
CA LEU A 179 -11.66 -8.97 -11.31
C LEU A 179 -10.41 -8.34 -10.68
N GLY A 180 -9.87 -7.33 -11.36
CA GLY A 180 -8.62 -6.68 -10.97
C GLY A 180 -7.72 -6.39 -12.17
N CYS A 181 -6.57 -5.78 -11.91
CA CYS A 181 -5.53 -5.57 -12.91
C CYS A 181 -4.59 -6.79 -12.84
N LEU A 182 -4.53 -7.60 -13.91
CA LEU A 182 -3.65 -8.77 -13.96
C LEU A 182 -2.29 -8.37 -14.53
N THR A 183 -1.22 -8.94 -13.97
CA THR A 183 0.16 -8.78 -14.47
C THR A 183 0.59 -10.04 -15.20
N ALA A 184 1.18 -9.88 -16.39
CA ALA A 184 1.67 -11.02 -17.17
C ALA A 184 2.67 -11.89 -16.34
N PRO A 185 2.52 -13.23 -16.35
CA PRO A 185 3.35 -14.14 -15.55
C PRO A 185 4.85 -14.05 -15.88
N ASP A 186 5.18 -13.69 -17.13
CA ASP A 186 6.57 -13.55 -17.59
C ASP A 186 7.36 -12.48 -16.83
N SER A 187 6.65 -11.50 -16.24
CA SER A 187 7.24 -10.42 -15.45
C SER A 187 7.30 -10.70 -13.93
N LEU A 188 6.65 -11.77 -13.47
CA LEU A 188 6.45 -12.04 -12.04
C LEU A 188 7.71 -12.61 -11.36
N LYS A 189 8.55 -13.34 -12.09
CA LYS A 189 9.80 -13.92 -11.55
C LYS A 189 10.74 -12.88 -10.92
N GLY A 190 10.75 -11.66 -11.46
CA GLY A 190 11.54 -10.56 -10.90
C GLY A 190 10.89 -9.86 -9.70
N ALA A 191 9.55 -9.88 -9.61
CA ALA A 191 8.81 -9.26 -8.52
C ALA A 191 8.85 -10.09 -7.24
N VAL A 192 8.81 -11.43 -7.34
CA VAL A 192 8.92 -12.34 -6.19
C VAL A 192 10.28 -12.23 -5.51
N LEU A 193 11.35 -11.91 -6.25
CA LEU A 193 12.69 -11.72 -5.69
C LEU A 193 12.89 -10.39 -4.94
N ALA A 194 11.91 -9.47 -5.02
CA ALA A 194 12.00 -8.12 -4.45
C ALA A 194 11.18 -7.94 -3.16
N TRP A 195 10.44 -8.97 -2.76
CA TRP A 195 9.76 -9.09 -1.47
C TRP A 195 10.54 -10.05 -0.57
#